data_AF-A0AA42BP95-F1
#
_entry.id   AF-A0AA42BP95-F1
#
_cell.length_a   1.000
_cell.length_b   1.000
_cell.length_c   1.000
_cell.angle_alpha   90.00
_cell.angle_beta   90.00
_cell.angle_gamma   90.00
#
_symmetry.space_group_name_H-M   'P 1'
#
loop_
_entity.id
_entity.type
_entity.pdbx_description
1 polymer ?
#
loop_
_entity_poly.entity_id
_entity_poly.type
_entity_poly.pdbx_seq_one_letter_code
_entity_poly.pdbx_strand_id
1 'polypeptide(L)'
;MIQEALRAFFQSEPGECRTGHRYVLTEQDGTYSISSDAAVEYTGNRIIIECTEENEVRIVLQQAGRPLVHVQRIEMERVVPIRDDGEEALQFVLARMSSRMIQVQLKPFFAVEMGLFWEFCDDCDE
;
A
#
# COMPACT_ATOMS: atom_id res chain seq x y z
N MET A 1 13.25 -5.98 2.95
CA MET A 1 12.28 -6.60 2.01
C MET A 1 11.07 -5.72 1.72
N ILE A 2 10.16 -5.43 2.66
CA ILE A 2 8.95 -4.62 2.34
C ILE A 2 9.30 -3.21 1.88
N GLN A 3 10.17 -2.51 2.61
CA GLN A 3 10.59 -1.16 2.25
C GLN A 3 11.29 -1.11 0.88
N GLU A 4 12.10 -2.13 0.56
CA GLU A 4 12.77 -2.26 -0.74
C GLU A 4 11.76 -2.51 -1.86
N ALA A 5 10.77 -3.39 -1.63
CA ALA A 5 9.71 -3.67 -2.59
C ALA A 5 8.85 -2.43 -2.85
N LEU A 6 8.51 -1.65 -1.82
CA LEU A 6 7.81 -0.37 -1.98
C LEU A 6 8.66 0.65 -2.74
N ARG A 7 9.95 0.76 -2.44
CA ARG A 7 10.87 1.67 -3.15
C ARG A 7 11.00 1.28 -4.63
N ALA A 8 11.12 -0.02 -4.92
CA ALA A 8 11.18 -0.54 -6.28
C ALA A 8 9.87 -0.30 -7.05
N PHE A 9 8.74 -0.53 -6.39
CA PHE A 9 7.41 -0.32 -6.98
C PHE A 9 7.12 1.16 -7.21
N PHE A 10 7.44 2.05 -6.27
CA PHE A 10 7.17 3.48 -6.41
C PHE A 10 8.22 4.23 -7.20
N GLN A 11 9.40 3.66 -7.39
CA GLN A 11 10.56 4.31 -8.03
C GLN A 11 10.85 5.69 -7.41
N SER A 12 10.62 5.81 -6.10
CA SER A 12 10.69 7.05 -5.33
C SER A 12 11.20 6.75 -3.94
N GLU A 13 11.89 7.71 -3.34
CA GLU A 13 12.33 7.60 -1.95
C GLU A 13 11.17 7.93 -1.00
N PRO A 14 10.99 7.17 0.09
CA PRO A 14 9.97 7.48 1.07
C PRO A 14 10.30 8.76 1.82
N GLY A 15 9.28 9.41 2.37
CA GLY A 15 9.46 10.36 3.45
C GLY A 15 9.78 9.68 4.78
N GLU A 16 10.38 10.40 5.71
CA GLU A 16 10.56 9.93 7.09
C GLU A 16 9.29 10.19 7.91
N CYS A 17 8.98 9.24 8.81
CA CYS A 17 8.01 9.43 9.86
C CYS A 17 8.60 8.96 11.20
N ARG A 18 7.90 9.22 12.31
CA ARG A 18 8.40 8.90 13.66
C ARG A 18 8.83 7.45 13.84
N THR A 19 8.20 6.52 13.11
CA THR A 19 8.34 5.07 13.31
C THR A 19 9.00 4.36 12.14
N GLY A 20 9.46 5.09 11.12
CA GLY A 20 10.06 4.52 9.91
C GLY A 20 9.82 5.38 8.67
N HIS A 21 9.30 4.75 7.62
CA HIS A 21 9.17 5.36 6.30
C HIS A 21 7.70 5.55 5.91
N ARG A 22 7.43 6.56 5.08
CA ARG A 22 6.08 6.90 4.63
C ARG A 22 6.04 7.23 3.15
N TYR A 23 5.02 6.71 2.48
CA TYR A 23 4.57 7.18 1.17
C TYR A 23 3.20 7.84 1.31
N VAL A 24 3.03 9.00 0.68
CA VAL A 24 1.73 9.66 0.54
C VAL A 24 1.38 9.66 -0.95
N LEU A 25 0.34 8.94 -1.30
CA LEU A 25 -0.17 8.84 -2.66
C LEU A 25 -1.41 9.71 -2.77
N THR A 26 -1.46 10.52 -3.81
CA THR A 26 -2.52 11.50 -4.02
C THR A 26 -3.13 11.28 -5.41
N GLU A 27 -4.43 11.02 -5.46
CA GLU A 27 -5.15 10.77 -6.71
C GLU A 27 -5.34 12.08 -7.49
N GLN A 28 -5.00 12.07 -8.79
CA GLN A 28 -5.14 13.22 -9.69
C GLN A 28 -5.51 12.70 -11.08
N ASP A 29 -6.66 13.12 -11.62
CA ASP A 29 -7.09 12.85 -13.00
C ASP A 29 -6.94 11.38 -13.47
N GLY A 30 -7.33 10.41 -12.61
CA GLY A 30 -7.25 8.98 -12.92
C GLY A 30 -5.84 8.36 -12.82
N THR A 31 -4.87 9.13 -12.33
CA THR A 31 -3.54 8.65 -11.92
C THR A 31 -3.27 9.05 -10.46
N TYR A 32 -2.05 8.84 -10.00
CA TYR A 32 -1.60 9.33 -8.71
C TYR A 32 -0.20 9.95 -8.76
N SER A 33 0.06 10.85 -7.82
CA SER A 33 1.39 11.36 -7.51
C SER A 33 1.85 10.89 -6.13
N ILE A 34 3.16 10.84 -5.93
CA ILE A 34 3.78 10.40 -4.67
C ILE A 34 4.50 11.59 -4.04
N SER A 35 4.22 11.83 -2.76
CA SER A 35 4.94 12.81 -1.93
C SER A 35 5.47 12.18 -0.64
N SER A 36 6.54 12.77 -0.11
CA SER A 36 7.09 12.45 1.21
C SER A 36 6.40 13.23 2.34
N ASP A 37 5.76 14.35 2.00
CA ASP A 37 5.08 15.23 2.95
C ASP A 37 3.58 14.90 3.05
N ALA A 38 3.10 14.79 4.28
CA ALA A 38 1.70 14.61 4.64
C ALA A 38 1.03 15.91 5.14
N ALA A 39 1.80 16.99 5.29
CA ALA A 39 1.42 18.24 5.94
C ALA A 39 0.54 19.17 5.07
N VAL A 40 0.21 18.78 3.85
CA VAL A 40 -0.69 19.55 3.00
C VAL A 40 -2.13 19.25 3.37
N GLU A 41 -2.92 20.29 3.65
CA GLU A 41 -4.39 20.22 3.60
C GLU A 41 -4.80 19.82 2.18
N TYR A 42 -4.94 18.52 1.96
CA TYR A 42 -5.34 17.97 0.68
C TYR A 42 -6.81 17.57 0.72
N THR A 43 -7.59 18.13 -0.21
CA THR A 43 -9.05 17.98 -0.27
C THR A 43 -9.51 16.88 -1.22
N GLY A 44 -8.59 16.17 -1.88
CA GLY A 44 -8.90 15.00 -2.73
C GLY A 44 -8.72 13.66 -2.00
N ASN A 45 -8.56 12.60 -2.79
CA ASN A 45 -8.34 11.25 -2.29
C ASN A 45 -6.85 10.98 -2.10
N ARG A 46 -6.48 10.40 -0.95
CA ARG A 46 -5.10 10.03 -0.66
C ARG A 46 -4.99 8.71 0.06
N ILE A 47 -3.93 7.97 -0.24
CA ILE A 47 -3.49 6.81 0.53
C ILE A 47 -2.19 7.16 1.22
N ILE A 48 -2.10 6.90 2.52
CA ILE A 48 -0.87 7.02 3.30
C ILE A 48 -0.45 5.63 3.71
N ILE A 49 0.76 5.23 3.32
CA ILE A 49 1.37 3.95 3.70
C ILE A 49 2.57 4.27 4.58
N GLU A 50 2.53 3.89 5.84
CA GLU A 50 3.66 3.98 6.78
C GLU A 50 4.18 2.57 7.06
N CYS A 51 5.49 2.37 6.99
CA CYS A 51 6.17 1.11 7.26
C CYS A 51 7.22 1.32 8.34
N THR A 52 7.16 0.53 9.40
CA THR A 52 8.18 0.56 10.46
C THR A 52 9.43 -0.23 10.07
N GLU A 53 10.47 -0.16 10.90
CA GLU A 53 11.65 -1.03 10.78
C GLU A 53 11.33 -2.50 11.08
N GLU A 54 10.28 -2.75 11.86
CA GLU A 54 9.81 -4.07 12.28
C GLU A 54 8.79 -4.68 11.30
N ASN A 55 8.71 -4.16 10.08
CA ASN A 55 7.74 -4.59 9.04
C ASN A 55 6.26 -4.45 9.46
N GLU A 56 5.94 -3.60 10.44
CA GLU A 56 4.56 -3.22 10.70
C GLU A 56 4.12 -2.17 9.67
N VAL A 57 2.91 -2.36 9.15
CA VAL A 57 2.34 -1.44 8.16
C VAL A 57 1.11 -0.74 8.74
N ARG A 58 1.04 0.56 8.46
CA ARG A 58 -0.17 1.37 8.64
C ARG A 58 -0.62 1.91 7.29
N ILE A 59 -1.89 1.70 6.96
CA ILE A 59 -2.51 2.20 5.73
C ILE A 59 -3.68 3.09 6.12
N VAL A 60 -3.72 4.29 5.55
CA VAL A 60 -4.85 5.21 5.72
C VAL A 60 -5.36 5.63 4.36
N LEU A 61 -6.57 5.24 4.02
CA LEU A 61 -7.30 5.81 2.87
C LEU A 61 -8.09 7.01 3.37
N GLN A 62 -7.92 8.14 2.69
CA GLN A 62 -8.71 9.33 2.92
C GLN A 62 -9.45 9.71 1.66
N GLN A 63 -10.71 10.11 1.83
CA GLN A 63 -11.56 10.61 0.78
C GLN A 63 -12.07 11.98 1.17
N ALA A 64 -11.91 12.97 0.28
CA ALA A 64 -12.24 14.36 0.56
C ALA A 64 -11.66 14.89 1.89
N GLY A 65 -10.39 14.55 2.17
CA GLY A 65 -9.69 14.93 3.40
C GLY A 65 -10.12 14.22 4.69
N ARG A 66 -11.06 13.26 4.64
CA ARG A 66 -11.52 12.49 5.80
C ARG A 66 -11.02 11.05 5.75
N PRO A 67 -10.54 10.46 6.86
CA PRO A 67 -10.16 9.06 6.89
C PRO A 67 -11.37 8.16 6.68
N LEU A 68 -11.31 7.30 5.65
CA LEU A 68 -12.32 6.30 5.33
C LEU A 68 -11.90 4.91 5.84
N VAL A 69 -10.63 4.55 5.64
CA VAL A 69 -10.06 3.27 6.09
C VAL A 69 -8.81 3.55 6.91
N HIS A 70 -8.64 2.79 7.99
CA HIS A 70 -7.46 2.82 8.84
C HIS A 70 -7.05 1.39 9.21
N VAL A 71 -5.90 0.98 8.70
CA VAL A 71 -5.23 -0.27 9.05
C VAL A 71 -3.98 0.08 9.84
N GLN A 72 -3.74 -0.57 10.97
CA GLN A 72 -2.59 -0.29 11.83
C GLN A 72 -2.20 -1.52 12.67
N ARG A 73 -0.94 -1.56 13.10
CA ARG A 73 -0.40 -2.58 14.03
C ARG A 73 -0.54 -4.01 13.48
N ILE A 74 -0.27 -4.15 12.18
CA ILE A 74 -0.26 -5.46 11.51
C ILE A 74 1.14 -5.65 10.95
N GLU A 75 1.81 -6.69 11.44
CA GLU A 75 3.07 -7.18 10.93
C GLU A 75 2.84 -7.90 9.59
N MET A 76 3.61 -7.51 8.58
CA MET A 76 3.48 -8.04 7.23
C MET A 76 4.65 -8.99 6.94
N GLU A 77 4.33 -10.12 6.31
CA GLU A 77 5.33 -11.09 5.87
C GLU A 77 6.11 -10.55 4.65
N ARG A 78 5.34 -10.06 3.68
CA ARG A 78 5.85 -9.55 2.40
C ARG A 78 4.80 -8.66 1.74
N VAL A 79 5.24 -7.99 0.69
CA VAL A 79 4.38 -7.22 -0.22
C VAL A 79 4.55 -7.74 -1.64
N VAL A 80 3.45 -7.96 -2.33
CA VAL A 80 3.41 -8.41 -3.72
C VAL A 80 2.89 -7.27 -4.58
N PRO A 81 3.72 -6.68 -5.46
CA PRO A 81 3.26 -5.66 -6.40
C PRO A 81 2.48 -6.30 -7.54
N ILE A 82 1.39 -5.66 -7.93
CA ILE A 82 0.58 -6.02 -9.10
C ILE A 82 0.64 -4.86 -10.09
N ARG A 83 0.98 -5.19 -11.34
CA ARG A 83 0.90 -4.31 -12.50
C ARG A 83 0.40 -5.14 -13.66
N ASP A 84 -0.88 -5.02 -13.97
CA ASP A 84 -1.51 -5.71 -15.09
C ASP A 84 -2.53 -4.78 -15.76
N ASP A 85 -2.68 -4.87 -17.07
CA ASP A 85 -3.56 -4.07 -17.96
C ASP A 85 -4.36 -2.90 -17.34
N GLY A 86 -3.66 -1.82 -16.92
CA GLY A 86 -4.28 -0.60 -16.38
C GLY A 86 -4.54 -0.58 -14.87
N GLU A 87 -4.29 -1.69 -14.19
CA GLU A 87 -4.35 -1.87 -12.74
C GLU A 87 -2.97 -1.80 -12.10
N GLU A 88 -2.91 -1.08 -10.98
CA GLU A 88 -1.72 -1.00 -10.13
C GLU A 88 -2.16 -1.20 -8.68
N ALA A 89 -1.58 -2.20 -8.02
CA ALA A 89 -1.92 -2.51 -6.63
C ALA A 89 -0.73 -3.08 -5.86
N LEU A 90 -0.85 -3.06 -4.53
CA LEU A 90 0.07 -3.71 -3.60
C LEU A 90 -0.70 -4.64 -2.68
N GLN A 91 -0.34 -5.92 -2.65
CA GLN A 91 -0.90 -6.88 -1.72
C GLN A 91 0.06 -7.10 -0.54
N PHE A 92 -0.36 -6.70 0.65
CA PHE A 92 0.37 -6.90 1.90
C PHE A 92 -0.09 -8.20 2.54
N VAL A 93 0.78 -9.22 2.56
CA VAL A 93 0.49 -10.54 3.13
C VAL A 93 0.76 -10.50 4.63
N LEU A 94 -0.20 -10.96 5.44
CA LEU A 94 -0.11 -10.87 6.90
C LEU A 94 0.82 -11.94 7.48
N ALA A 95 1.80 -11.53 8.32
CA ALA A 95 2.77 -12.46 8.92
C ALA A 95 2.14 -13.56 9.78
N ARG A 96 1.07 -13.24 10.51
CA ARG A 96 0.37 -14.19 11.40
C ARG A 96 -0.71 -15.02 10.70
N MET A 97 -1.09 -14.64 9.49
CA MET A 97 -2.16 -15.30 8.74
C MET A 97 -1.90 -15.13 7.24
N SER A 98 -0.91 -15.87 6.73
CA SER A 98 -0.43 -15.74 5.35
C SER A 98 -1.46 -16.09 4.27
N SER A 99 -2.60 -16.70 4.63
CA SER A 99 -3.77 -16.86 3.76
C SER A 99 -4.65 -15.61 3.63
N ARG A 100 -4.24 -14.49 4.23
CA ARG A 100 -4.93 -13.20 4.16
C ARG A 100 -3.97 -12.13 3.67
N MET A 101 -4.54 -11.16 2.96
CA MET A 101 -3.83 -9.95 2.57
C MET A 101 -4.69 -8.71 2.77
N ILE A 102 -4.01 -7.57 2.78
CA ILE A 102 -4.61 -6.25 2.55
C ILE A 102 -4.13 -5.77 1.19
N GLN A 103 -5.06 -5.52 0.27
CA GLN A 103 -4.75 -4.93 -1.03
C GLN A 103 -4.95 -3.43 -0.97
N VAL A 104 -3.94 -2.70 -1.46
CA VAL A 104 -4.00 -1.28 -1.71
C VAL A 104 -4.06 -1.09 -3.22
N GLN A 105 -5.24 -0.75 -3.74
CA GLN A 105 -5.43 -0.40 -5.15
C GLN A 105 -5.04 1.06 -5.38
N LEU A 106 -4.27 1.31 -6.43
CA LEU A 106 -3.82 2.65 -6.83
C LEU A 106 -4.41 3.09 -8.17
N LYS A 107 -4.63 2.16 -9.09
CA LYS A 107 -5.35 2.38 -10.35
C LYS A 107 -6.37 1.26 -10.58
N PRO A 108 -7.54 1.52 -11.16
CA PRO A 108 -7.97 2.80 -11.74
C PRO A 108 -8.46 3.83 -10.71
N PHE A 109 -8.62 3.43 -9.44
CA PHE A 109 -8.99 4.30 -8.33
C PHE A 109 -8.36 3.82 -7.04
N PHE A 110 -8.31 4.71 -6.04
CA PHE A 110 -7.85 4.36 -4.70
C PHE A 110 -8.86 3.51 -3.93
N ALA A 111 -8.43 2.32 -3.52
CA ALA A 111 -9.19 1.44 -2.65
C ALA A 111 -8.28 0.68 -1.69
N VAL A 112 -8.85 0.25 -0.58
CA VAL A 112 -8.20 -0.64 0.39
C VAL A 112 -9.15 -1.78 0.69
N GLU A 113 -8.71 -3.00 0.43
CA GLU A 113 -9.50 -4.21 0.57
C GLU A 113 -8.78 -5.23 1.43
N MET A 114 -9.53 -6.08 2.13
CA MET A 114 -8.98 -7.22 2.84
C MET A 114 -9.52 -8.49 2.19
N GLY A 115 -8.60 -9.37 1.80
CA GLY A 115 -8.93 -10.54 1.01
C GLY A 115 -8.20 -11.79 1.47
N LEU A 116 -8.51 -12.87 0.77
CA LEU A 116 -7.72 -14.08 0.80
C LEU A 116 -6.48 -13.89 -0.07
N PHE A 117 -5.38 -14.48 0.35
CA PHE A 117 -4.16 -14.53 -0.44
C PHE A 117 -3.91 -15.97 -0.91
N TRP A 118 -3.65 -16.11 -2.20
CA TRP A 118 -3.27 -17.35 -2.86
C TRP A 118 -2.19 -17.02 -3.88
N GLU A 119 -1.11 -17.78 -3.85
CA GLU A 119 -0.17 -17.81 -4.97
C GLU A 119 -0.70 -18.82 -5.98
N PHE A 120 -0.93 -18.38 -7.22
CA PHE A 120 -1.05 -19.32 -8.31
C PHE A 120 0.32 -19.99 -8.45
N CYS A 121 0.35 -21.28 -8.15
CA CYS A 121 1.50 -22.14 -8.37
C CYS A 121 1.33 -22.72 -9.77
N ASP A 122 2.01 -22.14 -10.76
CA ASP A 122 2.01 -22.65 -12.14
C ASP A 122 2.57 -24.10 -12.20
N ASP A 123 3.30 -24.54 -11.18
CA ASP A 123 3.91 -25.88 -11.05
C ASP A 123 3.08 -26.90 -10.25
N CYS A 124 1.86 -26.56 -9.82
CA CYS A 124 1.05 -27.43 -8.97
C CYS A 124 0.00 -28.26 -9.73
N ASP A 125 -0.09 -28.08 -11.05
CA ASP A 125 -0.98 -28.81 -11.97
C ASP A 125 -0.22 -29.82 -12.88
N GLU A 126 0.99 -30.25 -12.50
CA GLU A 126 1.70 -31.39 -13.13
C GLU A 126 1.74 -32.65 -12.24
#